data_AF-V4M9H3-F1
#
_entry.id   AF-V4M9H3-F1
#
_cell.length_a   1.000
_cell.length_b   1.000
_cell.length_c   1.000
_cell.angle_alpha   90.00
_cell.angle_beta   90.00
_cell.angle_gamma   90.00
#
_symmetry.space_group_name_H-M   'P 1'
#
loop_
_entity.id
_entity.type
_entity.pdbx_description
1 polymer ?
#
loop_
_entity_poly.entity_id
_entity_poly.type
_entity_poly.pdbx_seq_one_letter_code
_entity_poly.pdbx_strand_id
1 'polypeptide(L)'
;MMRLTVILMVVCLYCTEQAEGGSVFIYNNLRHGKFLKVHCKSGDNDWGWHVRKYDGLYHFSFKDHILDKTLIWCHLWRGRNFKITQTFVAYESKKYKSRHTWMRWSARESGIYESIGGKPFQFRYNWGDKL
;
A
#
# COMPACT_ATOMS: atom_id res chain seq x y z
N MET A 1 1.77 -42.42 -17.49
CA MET A 1 0.58 -41.68 -17.01
C MET A 1 0.73 -41.18 -15.57
N MET A 2 1.27 -41.96 -14.61
CA MET A 2 1.46 -41.54 -13.21
C MET A 2 2.46 -40.40 -12.96
N ARG A 3 3.49 -40.22 -13.80
CA ARG A 3 4.52 -39.18 -13.58
C ARG A 3 4.02 -37.76 -13.85
N LEU A 4 3.12 -37.59 -14.83
CA LEU A 4 2.59 -36.27 -15.17
C LEU A 4 1.57 -35.79 -14.14
N THR A 5 0.72 -36.70 -13.63
CA THR A 5 -0.25 -36.40 -12.57
C THR A 5 0.41 -36.09 -11.24
N VAL A 6 1.49 -36.79 -10.87
CA VAL A 6 2.25 -36.45 -9.65
C VAL A 6 2.93 -35.09 -9.77
N ILE A 7 3.51 -34.75 -10.93
CA ILE A 7 4.08 -33.41 -11.17
C ILE A 7 2.97 -32.35 -11.10
N LEU A 8 1.80 -32.59 -11.72
CA LEU A 8 0.68 -31.66 -11.66
C LEU A 8 0.16 -31.48 -10.22
N MET A 9 0.08 -32.56 -9.43
CA MET A 9 -0.36 -32.52 -8.03
C MET A 9 0.66 -31.79 -7.15
N VAL A 10 1.96 -32.01 -7.36
CA VAL A 10 3.03 -31.28 -6.66
C VAL A 10 3.04 -29.80 -7.06
N VAL A 11 2.89 -29.47 -8.34
CA VAL A 11 2.72 -28.09 -8.82
C VAL A 11 1.47 -27.46 -8.25
N CYS A 12 0.33 -28.17 -8.21
CA CYS A 12 -0.90 -27.69 -7.57
C CYS A 12 -0.72 -27.45 -6.06
N LEU A 13 -0.01 -28.34 -5.35
CA LEU A 13 0.31 -28.17 -3.93
C LEU A 13 1.24 -26.97 -3.69
N TYR A 14 2.25 -26.75 -4.55
CA TYR A 14 3.08 -25.54 -4.52
C TYR A 14 2.30 -24.27 -4.93
N CYS A 15 1.35 -24.36 -5.87
CA CYS A 15 0.46 -23.25 -6.24
C CYS A 15 -0.57 -22.94 -5.15
N THR A 16 -0.78 -23.85 -4.20
CA THR A 16 -1.62 -23.63 -3.01
C THR A 16 -0.86 -23.06 -1.82
N GLU A 17 0.47 -22.87 -1.91
CA GLU A 17 1.17 -22.04 -0.93
C GLU A 17 0.56 -20.64 -1.01
N GLN A 18 -0.22 -20.34 0.02
CA GLN A 18 -0.98 -19.12 0.18
C GLN A 18 -0.02 -17.97 -0.05
N ALA A 19 -0.21 -17.22 -1.14
CA ALA A 19 0.48 -15.96 -1.32
C ALA A 19 0.10 -15.06 -0.13
N GLU A 20 0.96 -15.08 0.89
CA GLU A 20 0.85 -14.22 2.06
C GLU A 20 0.91 -12.77 1.58
N GLY A 21 0.31 -11.85 2.33
CA GLY A 21 0.16 -10.49 1.86
C GLY A 21 0.15 -9.49 3.00
N GLY A 22 -0.29 -8.28 2.69
CA GLY A 22 -0.27 -7.18 3.62
C GLY A 22 -1.55 -6.36 3.58
N SER A 23 -1.56 -5.30 4.39
CA SER A 23 -2.59 -4.29 4.35
C SER A 23 -1.96 -2.91 4.40
N VAL A 24 -2.46 -2.03 3.53
CA VAL A 24 -2.07 -0.62 3.49
C VAL A 24 -3.17 0.20 4.15
N PHE A 25 -2.78 1.07 5.07
CA PHE A 25 -3.67 1.98 5.78
C PHE A 25 -3.16 3.41 5.56
N ILE A 26 -4.02 4.32 5.12
CA ILE A 26 -3.72 5.73 4.89
C ILE A 26 -4.70 6.58 5.69
N TYR A 27 -4.18 7.24 6.74
CA TYR A 27 -4.91 8.13 7.62
C TYR A 27 -4.83 9.56 7.13
N ASN A 28 -5.97 10.24 7.06
CA ASN A 28 -6.02 11.67 6.83
C ASN A 28 -5.89 12.45 8.16
N ASN A 29 -4.67 12.92 8.45
CA ASN A 29 -4.39 13.78 9.61
C ASN A 29 -4.02 15.21 9.18
N LEU A 30 -4.59 15.70 8.07
CA LEU A 30 -4.47 17.10 7.66
C LEU A 30 -5.25 18.00 8.63
N ARG A 31 -4.73 19.17 9.01
CA ARG A 31 -5.40 20.01 10.01
C ARG A 31 -6.66 20.66 9.44
N HIS A 32 -7.57 21.06 10.33
CA HIS A 32 -8.75 21.88 10.02
C HIS A 32 -9.74 21.24 9.04
N GLY A 33 -10.07 19.95 9.20
CA GLY A 33 -11.18 19.35 8.46
C GLY A 33 -10.90 19.08 6.97
N LYS A 34 -9.66 19.23 6.51
CA LYS A 34 -9.31 19.12 5.09
C LYS A 34 -9.53 17.70 4.55
N PHE A 35 -10.02 17.63 3.32
CA PHE A 35 -10.14 16.38 2.59
C PHE A 35 -8.80 15.93 2.01
N LEU A 36 -8.61 14.62 1.98
CA LEU A 36 -7.51 13.94 1.31
C LEU A 36 -8.07 13.07 0.19
N LYS A 37 -7.61 13.28 -1.04
CA LYS A 37 -7.87 12.35 -2.15
C LYS A 37 -6.76 11.30 -2.17
N VAL A 38 -7.12 10.07 -2.45
CA VAL A 38 -6.24 8.91 -2.43
C VAL A 38 -6.50 8.05 -3.66
N HIS A 39 -5.44 7.55 -4.28
CA HIS A 39 -5.48 6.53 -5.31
C HIS A 39 -4.25 5.66 -5.15
N CYS A 40 -4.42 4.35 -5.06
CA CYS A 40 -3.31 3.42 -5.00
C CYS A 40 -3.47 2.38 -6.09
N LYS A 41 -2.34 1.92 -6.62
CA LYS A 41 -2.28 0.85 -7.60
C LYS A 41 -0.98 0.06 -7.50
N SER A 42 -0.99 -1.14 -8.06
CA SER A 42 0.16 -1.97 -8.35
C SER A 42 0.24 -2.22 -9.86
N GLY A 43 1.14 -3.10 -10.31
CA GLY A 43 1.20 -3.50 -11.72
C GLY A 43 -0.13 -4.07 -12.23
N ASP A 44 -0.77 -4.92 -11.43
CA ASP A 44 -1.94 -5.70 -11.85
C ASP A 44 -3.26 -5.28 -11.18
N ASN A 45 -3.20 -4.42 -10.15
CA ASN A 45 -4.38 -4.04 -9.36
C ASN A 45 -4.51 -2.52 -9.23
N ASP A 46 -5.75 -2.05 -9.27
CA ASP A 46 -6.13 -0.66 -8.97
C ASP A 46 -7.19 -0.68 -7.86
N TRP A 47 -6.92 0.00 -6.75
CA TRP A 47 -7.85 0.06 -5.60
C TRP A 47 -8.80 1.27 -5.65
N GLY A 48 -8.77 2.01 -6.75
CA GLY A 48 -9.69 3.08 -7.08
C GLY A 48 -9.43 4.40 -6.37
N TRP A 49 -10.28 5.37 -6.70
CA TRP A 49 -10.20 6.73 -6.20
C TRP A 49 -11.09 6.93 -4.97
N HIS A 50 -10.52 7.51 -3.93
CA HIS A 50 -11.23 7.76 -2.67
C HIS A 50 -10.98 9.17 -2.17
N VAL A 51 -12.00 9.78 -1.56
CA VAL A 51 -11.85 11.01 -0.78
C VAL A 51 -12.12 10.67 0.67
N ARG A 52 -11.25 11.11 1.57
CA ARG A 52 -11.38 10.92 3.01
C ARG A 52 -11.45 12.27 3.70
N LYS A 53 -12.48 12.47 4.52
CA LYS A 53 -12.57 13.61 5.45
C LYS A 53 -11.44 13.56 6.47
N TYR A 54 -11.27 14.64 7.22
CA TYR A 54 -10.36 14.64 8.37
C TYR A 54 -10.64 13.46 9.30
N ASP A 55 -9.56 12.85 9.81
CA ASP A 55 -9.57 11.62 10.63
C ASP A 55 -10.13 10.38 9.91
N GLY A 56 -10.38 10.49 8.60
CA GLY A 56 -10.81 9.38 7.76
C GLY A 56 -9.66 8.43 7.43
N LEU A 57 -10.01 7.14 7.31
CA LEU A 57 -9.11 6.06 6.92
C LEU A 57 -9.44 5.55 5.51
N TYR A 58 -8.42 5.42 4.67
CA TYR A 58 -8.45 4.60 3.47
C TYR A 58 -7.58 3.36 3.68
N HIS A 59 -8.10 2.18 3.37
CA HIS A 59 -7.33 0.95 3.52
C HIS A 59 -7.75 -0.11 2.52
N PHE A 60 -6.85 -1.04 2.26
CA PHE A 60 -7.11 -2.25 1.49
C PHE A 60 -6.09 -3.33 1.87
N SER A 61 -6.46 -4.58 1.62
CA SER A 61 -5.59 -5.74 1.74
C SER A 61 -5.19 -6.24 0.36
N PHE A 62 -4.02 -6.87 0.27
CA PHE A 62 -3.50 -7.44 -0.95
C PHE A 62 -2.77 -8.75 -0.65
N LYS A 63 -2.55 -9.56 -1.69
CA LYS A 63 -1.69 -10.74 -1.65
C LYS A 63 -0.41 -10.44 -2.40
N ASP A 64 0.72 -10.96 -1.93
CA ASP A 64 1.95 -10.79 -2.68
C ASP A 64 1.98 -11.65 -3.94
N HIS A 65 2.74 -11.20 -4.93
CA HIS A 65 3.09 -12.04 -6.05
C HIS A 65 4.06 -13.12 -5.57
N ILE A 66 3.87 -14.39 -5.99
CA ILE A 66 4.67 -15.56 -5.55
C ILE A 66 6.19 -15.37 -5.76
N LEU A 67 6.57 -14.54 -6.74
CA LEU A 67 7.96 -14.19 -7.05
C LEU A 67 8.48 -12.91 -6.34
N ASP A 68 7.82 -12.44 -5.28
CA ASP A 68 8.16 -11.23 -4.53
C ASP A 68 8.33 -9.99 -5.42
N LYS A 69 7.40 -9.78 -6.36
CA LYS A 69 7.42 -8.64 -7.31
C LYS A 69 6.36 -7.58 -7.02
N THR A 70 5.68 -7.66 -5.88
CA THR A 70 4.62 -6.71 -5.54
C THR A 70 5.21 -5.33 -5.25
N LEU A 71 4.80 -4.36 -6.07
CA LEU A 71 5.08 -2.95 -5.86
C LEU A 71 3.76 -2.20 -5.83
N ILE A 72 3.50 -1.52 -4.73
CA ILE A 72 2.29 -0.72 -4.52
C ILE A 72 2.72 0.72 -4.34
N TRP A 73 2.18 1.60 -5.18
CA TRP A 73 2.36 3.03 -5.03
C TRP A 73 1.02 3.73 -4.86
N CYS A 74 1.05 4.79 -4.09
CA CYS A 74 -0.09 5.62 -3.78
C CYS A 74 0.19 7.05 -4.19
N HIS A 75 -0.83 7.68 -4.74
CA HIS A 75 -0.85 9.09 -5.02
C HIS A 75 -1.89 9.74 -4.12
N LEU A 76 -1.48 10.82 -3.47
CA LEU A 76 -2.28 11.59 -2.54
C LEU A 76 -2.42 13.01 -3.04
N TRP A 77 -3.59 13.60 -2.85
CA TRP A 77 -3.83 15.01 -3.13
C TRP A 77 -4.46 15.70 -1.94
N ARG A 78 -4.01 16.93 -1.68
CA ARG A 78 -4.54 17.81 -0.64
C ARG A 78 -4.66 19.26 -1.12
N GLY A 79 -5.20 20.10 -0.25
CA GLY A 79 -5.34 21.53 -0.48
C GLY A 79 -6.57 21.86 -1.33
N ARG A 80 -6.78 23.16 -1.59
CA ARG A 80 -7.93 23.63 -2.37
C ARG A 80 -7.87 23.06 -3.79
N ASN A 81 -8.95 22.40 -4.21
CA ASN A 81 -9.05 21.69 -5.49
C ASN A 81 -7.96 20.61 -5.69
N PHE A 82 -7.43 20.02 -4.61
CA PHE A 82 -6.47 18.91 -4.68
C PHE A 82 -5.19 19.22 -5.48
N LYS A 83 -4.71 20.47 -5.44
CA LYS A 83 -3.55 20.91 -6.23
C LYS A 83 -2.19 20.44 -5.70
N ILE A 84 -2.10 20.14 -4.40
CA ILE A 84 -0.83 19.73 -3.78
C ILE A 84 -0.82 18.22 -3.71
N THR A 85 0.18 17.59 -4.33
CA THR A 85 0.19 16.15 -4.55
C THR A 85 1.45 15.48 -4.02
N GLN A 86 1.36 14.19 -3.71
CA GLN A 86 2.54 13.37 -3.46
C GLN A 86 2.31 11.95 -3.96
N THR A 87 3.27 11.41 -4.69
CA THR A 87 3.34 9.97 -5.01
C THR A 87 4.39 9.32 -4.12
N PHE A 88 4.13 8.12 -3.62
CA PHE A 88 5.12 7.34 -2.88
C PHE A 88 4.89 5.84 -3.03
N VAL A 89 5.93 5.05 -2.78
CA VAL A 89 5.84 3.59 -2.69
C VAL A 89 5.31 3.22 -1.32
N ALA A 90 4.08 2.72 -1.26
CA ALA A 90 3.41 2.34 -0.03
C ALA A 90 3.84 0.94 0.47
N TYR A 91 4.25 0.07 -0.46
CA TYR A 91 4.78 -1.26 -0.17
C TYR A 91 5.65 -1.77 -1.32
N GLU A 92 6.73 -2.47 -0.97
CA GLU A 92 7.60 -3.19 -1.90
C GLU A 92 8.05 -4.49 -1.26
N SER A 93 7.70 -5.62 -1.88
CA SER A 93 7.98 -6.97 -1.38
C SER A 93 9.46 -7.23 -1.09
N LYS A 94 10.36 -6.77 -1.97
CA LYS A 94 11.81 -6.94 -1.81
C LYS A 94 12.37 -6.23 -0.58
N LYS A 95 11.73 -5.15 -0.16
CA LYS A 95 12.16 -4.33 0.99
C LYS A 95 11.59 -4.86 2.29
N TYR A 96 10.36 -5.37 2.27
CA TYR A 96 9.65 -5.82 3.46
C TYR A 96 9.60 -7.35 3.49
N LYS A 97 10.60 -7.97 4.15
CA LYS A 97 10.70 -9.43 4.29
C LYS A 97 9.68 -10.04 5.25
N SER A 98 9.02 -9.23 6.10
CA SER A 98 8.01 -9.75 7.03
C SER A 98 6.68 -9.93 6.32
N ARG A 99 6.18 -11.16 6.38
CA ARG A 99 4.86 -11.52 5.89
C ARG A 99 3.82 -11.09 6.93
N HIS A 100 2.62 -10.68 6.49
CA HIS A 100 1.58 -10.03 7.34
C HIS A 100 1.92 -8.62 7.86
N THR A 101 2.52 -7.77 7.02
CA THR A 101 2.88 -6.42 7.45
C THR A 101 1.72 -5.43 7.30
N TRP A 102 1.51 -4.64 8.36
CA TRP A 102 0.55 -3.54 8.40
C TRP A 102 1.32 -2.26 8.07
N MET A 103 1.20 -1.79 6.82
CA MET A 103 1.84 -0.56 6.35
C MET A 103 0.90 0.61 6.63
N ARG A 104 1.19 1.35 7.69
CA ARG A 104 0.39 2.52 8.08
C ARG A 104 1.07 3.79 7.59
N TRP A 105 0.29 4.65 6.97
CA TRP A 105 0.70 5.92 6.42
C TRP A 105 -0.17 7.03 6.98
N SER A 106 0.42 8.14 7.42
CA SER A 106 -0.29 9.29 7.95
C SER A 106 0.02 10.51 7.09
N ALA A 107 -1.00 11.04 6.41
CA ALA A 107 -0.90 12.26 5.63
C ALA A 107 -1.11 13.47 6.56
N ARG A 108 -0.08 14.28 6.74
CA ARG A 108 -0.06 15.45 7.63
C ARG A 108 0.25 16.71 6.83
N GLU A 109 0.11 17.89 7.45
CA GLU A 109 0.43 19.17 6.76
C GLU A 109 1.89 19.25 6.32
N SER A 110 2.81 18.74 7.14
CA SER A 110 4.25 18.74 6.88
C SER A 110 4.68 17.72 5.82
N GLY A 111 3.91 16.64 5.63
CA GLY A 111 4.25 15.58 4.69
C GLY A 111 3.62 14.24 5.04
N ILE A 112 4.20 13.18 4.49
CA ILE A 112 3.73 11.80 4.62
C ILE A 112 4.63 11.04 5.58
N TYR A 113 4.02 10.39 6.56
CA TYR A 113 4.71 9.62 7.59
C TYR A 113 4.39 8.13 7.46
N GLU A 114 5.36 7.27 7.73
CA GLU A 114 5.26 5.81 7.66
C GLU A 114 5.39 5.19 9.05
N SER A 115 4.59 4.14 9.30
CA SER A 115 4.67 3.28 10.46
C SER A 115 4.47 1.83 10.04
N ILE A 116 5.42 0.98 10.38
CA ILE A 116 5.43 -0.44 10.01
C ILE A 116 5.44 -1.29 11.26
N GLY A 117 4.56 -2.29 11.32
CA GLY A 117 4.59 -3.30 12.39
C GLY A 117 4.51 -2.71 13.80
N GLY A 118 3.65 -1.70 14.01
CA GLY A 118 3.46 -1.07 15.32
C GLY A 118 4.44 0.06 15.67
N LYS A 119 5.53 0.25 14.93
CA LYS A 119 6.54 1.28 15.22
C LYS A 119 5.97 2.71 15.17
N PRO A 120 6.56 3.69 15.87
CA PRO A 120 6.14 5.09 15.75
C PRO A 120 6.20 5.62 14.31
N PHE A 121 5.34 6.58 13.98
CA PHE A 121 5.32 7.23 12.67
C PHE A 121 6.59 8.05 12.43
N GLN A 122 7.28 7.80 11.32
CA GLN A 122 8.47 8.52 10.89
C GLN A 122 8.20 9.30 9.60
N PHE A 123 8.72 10.51 9.49
CA PHE A 123 8.60 11.31 8.27
C PHE A 123 9.30 10.61 7.10
N ARG A 124 8.67 10.61 5.90
CA ARG A 124 9.23 9.98 4.69
C ARG A 124 9.25 10.86 3.45
N TYR A 125 8.18 11.61 3.21
CA TYR A 125 8.03 12.38 1.97
C TYR A 125 7.48 13.77 2.26
N ASN A 126 8.03 14.82 1.64
CA ASN A 126 7.37 16.12 1.61
C ASN A 126 6.18 16.06 0.65
N TRP A 127 5.45 17.16 0.57
CA TRP A 127 4.44 17.37 -0.47
C TRP A 127 5.07 18.05 -1.68
N GLY A 128 4.72 17.59 -2.89
CA GLY A 128 5.16 18.20 -4.15
C GLY A 128 6.51 17.67 -4.66
N ASP A 129 7.15 16.76 -3.93
CA ASP A 129 8.38 16.11 -4.36
C ASP A 129 8.04 15.07 -5.43
N LYS A 130 8.83 15.04 -6.51
CA LYS A 130 8.77 13.94 -7.49
C LYS A 130 9.65 12.79 -6.98
N LEU A 131 9.12 11.57 -7.06
CA LEU A 131 9.88 10.32 -6.83
C LEU A 131 10.98 10.14 -7.87
#